data_AF-A0A7C7VKR9-F1
#
_entry.id   AF-A0A7C7VKR9-F1
#
_cell.length_a   1.000
_cell.length_b   1.000
_cell.length_c   1.000
_cell.angle_alpha   90.00
_cell.angle_beta   90.00
_cell.angle_gamma   90.00
#
_symmetry.space_group_name_H-M   'P 1'
#
loop_
_entity.id
_entity.type
_entity.pdbx_description
1 polymer ?
#
loop_
_entity_poly.entity_id
_entity_poly.type
_entity_poly.pdbx_seq_one_letter_code
_entity_poly.pdbx_strand_id
1 'polypeptide(L)'
;MYSLPLILLIVIGNALAVEAQEQGNEEISGFTYLFTVREDGWIDIYINFTSMEAGRAWLLVPKFHEYDSKLIGISNSSLEESTYYFYYNFTFDFDQHSYLEINWTYRFGALIVEPKGVFFSTAIGYDPRYHTKIVVNLSASYQIENIFLSTEKEIQENVFREEMMVNNRRLLFFDSDDYRGHLVRVLISFQVPEIEFTEISEGELTIRCPSRYVDVAENLTLAYRMFIQKIMDITNQPEMDITLELFVPENVEELYTLGYTRLLKEVERFEPQRVYVNMIVVRMPEGTLEETLLHELFHQYMGQAGLSTELRWAHEGLANYLAIKLLKEEGVKLGLDEIESAKQVGEQIEDYGFLVEWRGGGPPPDPTMPYYAASLYLIYTLGESYGGINLFDRFFETVMEEGVEIDSMDLFVLYLSQAAGEDLTPIFKQWGFEIRPSIESRILEVKSRVNKGFRYNPFNWIARTRLQRAKDLFKEGRVSEAIECIEDAEFLITFGPAFLIIIVAFLAGVISSLLMKKFRKERSVEELPTLEGRGLNP
;
A
#
# COMPACT_ATOMS: atom_id res chain seq x y z
N MET A 1 17.78 47.70 -37.95
CA MET A 1 18.45 46.69 -38.80
C MET A 1 19.21 45.80 -37.84
N TYR A 2 18.58 44.72 -37.40
CA TYR A 2 19.11 43.81 -36.39
C TYR A 2 19.70 42.60 -37.11
N SER A 3 20.99 42.36 -36.89
CA SER A 3 21.75 41.21 -37.38
C SER A 3 21.59 40.05 -36.40
N LEU A 4 21.00 38.95 -36.87
CA LEU A 4 20.91 37.66 -36.18
C LEU A 4 22.31 37.08 -35.89
N PRO A 5 22.56 36.46 -34.73
CA PRO A 5 23.50 35.36 -34.60
C PRO A 5 22.80 34.03 -34.94
N LEU A 6 23.38 33.33 -35.91
CA LEU A 6 22.96 32.03 -36.44
C LEU A 6 23.35 30.92 -35.46
N ILE A 7 22.40 30.30 -34.75
CA ILE A 7 22.64 29.11 -33.93
C ILE A 7 22.46 27.87 -34.82
N LEU A 8 23.54 27.10 -34.98
CA LEU A 8 23.56 25.89 -35.81
C LEU A 8 23.03 24.69 -35.04
N LEU A 9 21.84 24.27 -35.48
CA LEU A 9 21.21 22.95 -35.42
C LEU A 9 22.17 21.74 -35.49
N ILE A 10 22.03 20.80 -34.55
CA ILE A 10 22.33 19.38 -34.77
C ILE A 10 21.07 18.58 -34.45
N VAL A 11 20.44 18.02 -35.49
CA VAL A 11 19.37 17.02 -35.40
C VAL A 11 19.96 15.67 -35.82
N ILE A 12 20.06 14.78 -34.84
CA ILE A 12 20.06 13.30 -34.84
C ILE A 12 20.48 12.56 -36.12
N GLY A 13 21.47 11.66 -35.96
CA GLY A 13 21.55 10.43 -36.75
C GLY A 13 22.95 10.06 -37.27
N ASN A 14 23.49 8.95 -36.75
CA ASN A 14 24.71 8.23 -37.12
C ASN A 14 26.03 8.70 -36.49
N ALA A 15 26.67 7.72 -35.85
CA ALA A 15 28.04 7.74 -35.39
C ALA A 15 29.01 8.22 -36.47
N LEU A 16 29.43 9.49 -36.39
CA LEU A 16 30.67 9.97 -36.98
C LEU A 16 31.21 11.08 -36.07
N ALA A 17 32.48 10.94 -35.71
CA ALA A 17 33.23 11.86 -34.86
C ALA A 17 33.07 13.32 -35.35
N VAL A 18 32.52 14.17 -34.49
CA VAL A 18 32.48 15.62 -34.70
C VAL A 18 33.74 16.20 -34.06
N GLU A 19 34.67 16.64 -34.90
CA GLU A 19 35.71 17.59 -34.50
C GLU A 19 35.04 18.94 -34.26
N ALA A 20 35.13 19.41 -33.00
CA ALA A 20 34.60 20.70 -32.60
C ALA A 20 35.45 21.84 -33.18
N GLN A 21 34.81 22.77 -33.89
CA GLN A 21 35.43 24.02 -34.33
C GLN A 21 34.91 25.15 -33.42
N GLU A 22 35.83 25.78 -32.70
CA GLU A 22 35.61 26.91 -31.78
C GLU A 22 34.97 28.10 -32.50
N GLN A 23 33.88 28.64 -31.93
CA GLN A 23 33.53 30.04 -32.12
C GLN A 23 32.65 30.60 -30.98
N GLY A 24 33.30 31.31 -30.06
CA GLY A 24 32.93 32.64 -29.58
C GLY A 24 31.48 32.85 -29.11
N ASN A 25 31.19 32.41 -27.89
CA ASN A 25 30.18 33.02 -27.03
C ASN A 25 30.84 33.12 -25.64
N GLU A 26 30.62 34.17 -24.86
CA GLU A 26 31.30 34.40 -23.57
C GLU A 26 31.41 33.10 -22.75
N GLU A 27 32.62 32.55 -22.77
CA GLU A 27 32.88 31.15 -22.48
C GLU A 27 33.07 31.08 -20.96
N ILE A 28 32.02 30.76 -20.21
CA ILE A 28 32.08 30.62 -18.75
C ILE A 28 32.14 29.12 -18.44
N SER A 29 32.96 28.73 -17.47
CA SER A 29 33.00 27.35 -16.98
C SER A 29 31.61 26.92 -16.50
N GLY A 30 31.06 25.84 -17.02
CA GLY A 30 29.66 25.51 -16.78
C GLY A 30 29.20 24.16 -17.31
N PHE A 31 28.01 23.76 -16.89
CA PHE A 31 27.35 22.52 -17.29
C PHE A 31 26.22 22.78 -18.30
N THR A 32 26.02 21.84 -19.22
CA THR A 32 24.84 21.78 -20.07
C THR A 32 24.24 20.38 -20.01
N TYR A 33 22.98 20.30 -19.60
CA TYR A 33 22.18 19.08 -19.63
C TYR A 33 21.19 19.17 -20.80
N LEU A 34 21.21 18.20 -21.69
CA LEU A 34 20.28 18.08 -22.79
C LEU A 34 19.50 16.77 -22.66
N PHE A 35 18.18 16.90 -22.60
CA PHE A 35 17.24 15.78 -22.62
C PHE A 35 16.50 15.80 -23.96
N THR A 36 16.71 14.77 -24.79
CA THR A 36 15.92 14.58 -26.02
C THR A 36 14.85 13.54 -25.78
N VAL A 37 13.60 13.97 -25.76
CA VAL A 37 12.44 13.12 -25.56
C VAL A 37 11.95 12.59 -26.90
N ARG A 38 11.94 11.27 -27.04
CA ARG A 38 11.47 10.57 -28.23
C ARG A 38 9.99 10.25 -28.13
N GLU A 39 9.35 10.09 -29.28
CA GLU A 39 7.91 9.82 -29.40
C GLU A 39 7.52 8.40 -28.95
N ASP A 40 8.50 7.52 -28.74
CA ASP A 40 8.35 6.18 -28.18
C ASP A 40 8.51 6.12 -26.64
N GLY A 41 8.77 7.26 -25.99
CA GLY A 41 8.96 7.35 -24.53
C GLY A 41 10.41 7.14 -24.07
N TRP A 42 11.33 6.86 -25.00
CA TRP A 42 12.76 6.86 -24.71
C TRP A 42 13.29 8.28 -24.54
N ILE A 43 14.34 8.43 -23.75
CA ILE A 43 15.07 9.69 -23.66
C ILE A 43 16.56 9.47 -23.86
N ASP A 44 17.16 10.37 -24.63
CA ASP A 44 18.60 10.48 -24.79
C ASP A 44 19.09 11.63 -23.90
N ILE A 45 20.05 11.34 -23.04
CA ILE A 45 20.62 12.31 -22.09
C ILE A 45 22.06 12.59 -22.50
N TYR A 46 22.37 13.88 -22.53
CA TYR A 46 23.70 14.37 -22.82
C TYR A 46 24.07 15.43 -21.78
N ILE A 47 25.18 15.22 -21.09
CA ILE A 47 25.77 16.15 -20.14
C ILE A 47 27.11 16.60 -20.70
N ASN A 48 27.33 17.90 -20.74
CA ASN A 48 28.60 18.50 -21.09
C ASN A 48 29.07 19.42 -19.95
N PHE A 49 30.36 19.41 -19.66
CA PHE A 49 31.03 20.45 -18.90
C PHE A 49 32.26 20.97 -19.63
N THR A 50 32.39 22.29 -19.69
CA THR A 50 33.54 23.01 -20.23
C THR A 50 34.16 23.90 -19.18
N SER A 51 35.49 24.04 -19.16
CA SER A 51 36.20 24.93 -18.24
C SER A 51 37.05 26.00 -18.94
N MET A 52 37.08 27.21 -18.37
CA MET A 52 38.03 28.28 -18.71
C MET A 52 39.16 28.45 -17.72
N GLU A 53 39.08 27.78 -16.58
CA GLU A 53 40.08 27.82 -15.53
C GLU A 53 40.22 26.41 -14.94
N ALA A 54 41.34 26.14 -14.26
CA ALA A 54 41.49 24.90 -13.53
C ALA A 54 40.61 24.91 -12.27
N GLY A 55 40.13 23.75 -11.85
CA GLY A 55 39.22 23.66 -10.72
C GLY A 55 38.85 22.24 -10.36
N ARG A 56 37.75 22.13 -9.60
CA ARG A 56 37.17 20.88 -9.16
C ARG A 56 35.66 21.01 -9.20
N ALA A 57 34.97 20.02 -9.74
CA ALA A 57 33.51 20.00 -9.79
C ALA A 57 32.99 18.59 -9.54
N TRP A 58 31.66 18.50 -9.46
CA TRP A 58 30.97 17.24 -9.33
C TRP A 58 29.63 17.28 -10.08
N LEU A 59 29.13 16.11 -10.44
CA LEU A 59 27.81 15.92 -11.02
C LEU A 59 27.23 14.54 -10.64
N LEU A 60 25.93 14.35 -10.81
CA LEU A 60 25.28 13.05 -10.59
C LEU A 60 25.29 12.19 -11.87
N VAL A 61 25.70 10.93 -11.74
CA VAL A 61 25.69 9.94 -12.83
C VAL A 61 24.87 8.71 -12.42
N PRO A 62 24.23 7.99 -13.35
CA PRO A 62 23.35 6.87 -13.00
C PRO A 62 24.12 5.68 -12.40
N LYS A 63 23.55 5.00 -11.40
CA LYS A 63 24.10 3.74 -10.84
C LYS A 63 23.73 2.50 -11.65
N PHE A 64 22.51 2.48 -12.17
CA PHE A 64 21.88 1.29 -12.76
C PHE A 64 21.78 1.35 -14.28
N HIS A 65 22.46 2.32 -14.91
CA HIS A 65 22.57 2.42 -16.36
C HIS A 65 24.03 2.61 -16.74
N GLU A 66 24.46 1.89 -17.76
CA GLU A 66 25.74 2.17 -18.42
C GLU A 66 25.67 3.52 -19.12
N TYR A 67 26.78 4.25 -19.08
CA TYR A 67 26.92 5.53 -19.75
C TYR A 67 28.29 5.62 -20.41
N ASP A 68 28.33 6.29 -21.56
CA ASP A 68 29.58 6.63 -22.23
C ASP A 68 30.12 7.92 -21.64
N SER A 69 31.45 8.02 -21.54
CA SER A 69 32.11 9.24 -21.08
C SER A 69 33.35 9.58 -21.90
N LYS A 70 33.55 10.87 -22.13
CA LYS A 70 34.74 11.43 -22.78
C LYS A 70 35.28 12.54 -21.91
N LEU A 71 36.52 12.36 -21.45
CA LEU A 71 37.19 13.23 -20.50
C LEU A 71 38.47 13.80 -21.14
N ILE A 72 38.55 15.11 -21.28
CA ILE A 72 39.72 15.84 -21.79
C ILE A 72 40.13 16.87 -20.74
N GLY A 73 41.41 16.88 -20.34
CA GLY A 73 41.90 17.81 -19.31
C GLY A 73 41.45 17.50 -17.87
N ILE A 74 40.83 16.33 -17.66
CA ILE A 74 40.30 15.89 -16.36
C ILE A 74 41.25 14.91 -15.70
N SER A 75 41.51 15.13 -14.41
CA SER A 75 42.35 14.29 -13.56
C SER A 75 41.64 13.95 -12.24
N ASN A 76 42.15 12.95 -11.51
CA ASN A 76 41.67 12.56 -10.18
C ASN A 76 40.14 12.41 -10.05
N SER A 77 39.49 11.74 -11.00
CA SER A 77 38.05 11.48 -10.89
C SER A 77 37.75 10.39 -9.86
N SER A 78 36.74 10.60 -9.02
CA SER A 78 36.18 9.61 -8.10
C SER A 78 34.69 9.44 -8.29
N LEU A 79 34.21 8.24 -7.98
CA LEU A 79 32.80 7.87 -7.97
C LEU A 79 32.45 7.46 -6.54
N GLU A 80 31.55 8.21 -5.91
CA GLU A 80 31.15 8.00 -4.52
C GLU A 80 29.65 7.71 -4.42
N GLU A 81 29.25 6.98 -3.38
CA GLU A 81 27.84 6.76 -3.07
C GLU A 81 27.15 8.11 -2.78
N SER A 82 26.04 8.37 -3.47
CA SER A 82 25.19 9.52 -3.13
C SER A 82 24.05 9.08 -2.21
N THR A 83 23.43 10.06 -1.54
CA THR A 83 22.19 9.87 -0.77
C THR A 83 20.99 9.51 -1.66
N TYR A 84 21.11 9.62 -2.99
CA TYR A 84 20.07 9.25 -3.94
C TYR A 84 20.28 7.82 -4.43
N TYR A 85 19.26 6.97 -4.23
CA TYR A 85 19.28 5.54 -4.57
C TYR A 85 19.83 5.26 -5.97
N PHE A 86 19.40 6.05 -6.97
CA PHE A 86 19.70 5.82 -8.39
C PHE A 86 20.99 6.48 -8.90
N TYR A 87 21.71 7.28 -8.10
CA TYR A 87 22.83 8.10 -8.61
C TYR A 87 24.12 7.98 -7.79
N TYR A 88 25.26 7.91 -8.47
CA TYR A 88 26.56 8.16 -7.86
C TYR A 88 26.90 9.65 -7.92
N ASN A 89 27.75 10.09 -6.99
CA ASN A 89 28.42 11.38 -7.09
C ASN A 89 29.74 11.20 -7.85
N PHE A 90 29.83 11.78 -9.05
CA PHE A 90 31.06 11.81 -9.83
C PHE A 90 31.78 13.14 -9.58
N THR A 91 32.90 13.09 -8.86
CA THR A 91 33.73 14.26 -8.53
C THR A 91 35.04 14.22 -9.31
N PHE A 92 35.50 15.35 -9.83
CA PHE A 92 36.70 15.39 -10.68
C PHE A 92 37.45 16.72 -10.57
N ASP A 93 38.77 16.66 -10.70
CA ASP A 93 39.65 17.82 -10.87
C ASP A 93 39.87 18.07 -12.37
N PHE A 94 40.05 19.32 -12.79
CA PHE A 94 40.20 19.68 -14.19
C PHE A 94 41.15 20.85 -14.40
N ASP A 95 41.81 20.88 -15.56
CA ASP A 95 42.67 21.96 -16.01
C ASP A 95 41.89 23.02 -16.80
N GLN A 96 42.59 24.05 -17.28
CA GLN A 96 42.04 25.02 -18.23
C GLN A 96 41.66 24.36 -19.55
N HIS A 97 40.52 24.75 -20.15
CA HIS A 97 40.01 24.18 -21.41
C HIS A 97 39.73 22.68 -21.34
N SER A 98 39.28 22.21 -20.17
CA SER A 98 38.83 20.85 -19.99
C SER A 98 37.43 20.65 -20.52
N TYR A 99 37.15 19.42 -20.93
CA TYR A 99 35.89 19.00 -21.50
C TYR A 99 35.48 17.65 -20.91
N LEU A 100 34.26 17.59 -20.39
CA LEU A 100 33.60 16.35 -20.00
C LEU A 100 32.34 16.20 -20.84
N GLU A 101 32.14 15.01 -21.35
CA GLU A 101 30.89 14.59 -21.97
C GLU A 101 30.47 13.27 -21.36
N ILE A 102 29.21 13.18 -20.95
CA ILE A 102 28.58 11.95 -20.49
C ILE A 102 27.27 11.82 -21.22
N ASN A 103 27.01 10.64 -21.79
CA ASN A 103 25.75 10.38 -22.46
C ASN A 103 25.25 8.98 -22.15
N TRP A 104 23.92 8.86 -22.08
CA TRP A 104 23.24 7.58 -21.98
C TRP A 104 21.80 7.73 -22.44
N THR A 105 21.16 6.59 -22.71
CA THR A 105 19.80 6.51 -23.17
C THR A 105 19.06 5.49 -22.33
N TYR A 106 17.82 5.79 -21.94
CA TYR A 106 16.97 4.81 -21.27
C TYR A 106 15.49 4.99 -21.61
N ARG A 107 14.74 3.90 -21.44
CA ARG A 107 13.30 3.83 -21.65
C ARG A 107 12.56 4.36 -20.42
N PHE A 108 11.36 4.91 -20.60
CA PHE A 108 10.51 5.45 -19.52
C PHE A 108 10.96 6.82 -18.98
N GLY A 109 11.84 7.52 -19.69
CA GLY A 109 12.12 8.92 -19.39
C GLY A 109 10.93 9.84 -19.68
N ALA A 110 10.14 9.49 -20.70
CA ALA A 110 8.78 9.96 -20.87
C ALA A 110 7.79 8.79 -20.80
N LEU A 111 6.72 9.00 -20.06
CA LEU A 111 5.61 8.06 -19.92
C LEU A 111 4.43 8.62 -20.72
N ILE A 112 3.86 7.82 -21.62
CA ILE A 112 2.84 8.28 -22.56
C ILE A 112 1.71 7.27 -22.55
N VAL A 113 0.64 7.57 -21.84
CA VAL A 113 -0.62 6.81 -21.86
C VAL A 113 -1.68 7.72 -22.47
N GLU A 114 -1.94 7.51 -23.75
CA GLU A 114 -2.71 8.41 -24.57
C GLU A 114 -4.11 8.69 -23.99
N PRO A 115 -4.58 9.96 -24.03
CA PRO A 115 -3.97 11.11 -24.67
C PRO A 115 -2.93 11.85 -23.81
N LYS A 116 -2.59 11.34 -22.63
CA LYS A 116 -1.72 12.02 -21.66
C LYS A 116 -0.28 11.54 -21.74
N GLY A 117 0.64 12.43 -21.44
CA GLY A 117 2.05 12.11 -21.32
C GLY A 117 2.74 12.98 -20.29
N VAL A 118 3.79 12.44 -19.69
CA VAL A 118 4.66 13.16 -18.78
C VAL A 118 6.11 12.85 -19.10
N PHE A 119 6.93 13.89 -19.20
CA PHE A 119 8.38 13.76 -19.17
C PHE A 119 8.83 14.06 -17.75
N PHE A 120 9.67 13.20 -17.20
CA PHE A 120 10.28 13.42 -15.89
C PHE A 120 11.78 13.16 -15.98
N SER A 121 12.56 14.21 -15.81
CA SER A 121 14.01 14.13 -15.95
C SER A 121 14.62 13.15 -14.94
N THR A 122 15.82 12.66 -15.23
CA THR A 122 16.68 12.13 -14.18
C THR A 122 17.00 13.24 -13.16
N ALA A 123 17.55 12.88 -12.00
CA ALA A 123 18.08 13.88 -11.08
C ALA A 123 19.21 14.64 -11.78
N ILE A 124 19.10 15.97 -11.82
CA ILE A 124 20.11 16.85 -12.37
C ILE A 124 20.87 17.41 -11.17
N GLY A 125 22.06 16.89 -10.91
CA GLY A 125 22.91 17.36 -9.82
C GLY A 125 24.24 17.86 -10.34
N TYR A 126 24.62 19.06 -9.93
CA TYR A 126 25.85 19.72 -10.39
C TYR A 126 26.47 20.56 -9.28
N ASP A 127 27.75 20.90 -9.44
CA ASP A 127 28.45 21.78 -8.52
C ASP A 127 27.95 23.24 -8.64
N PRO A 128 27.39 23.84 -7.58
CA PRO A 128 26.76 25.17 -7.63
C PRO A 128 27.73 26.31 -7.90
N ARG A 129 29.05 26.07 -7.91
CA ARG A 129 30.06 27.08 -8.28
C ARG A 129 30.08 27.38 -9.77
N TYR A 130 29.49 26.51 -10.58
CA TYR A 130 29.47 26.62 -12.03
C TYR A 130 28.04 26.81 -12.54
N HIS A 131 27.90 27.70 -13.52
CA HIS A 131 26.61 27.97 -14.15
C HIS A 131 26.12 26.74 -14.92
N THR A 132 24.81 26.49 -14.89
CA THR A 132 24.21 25.30 -15.51
C THR A 132 23.02 25.66 -16.37
N LYS A 133 22.99 25.08 -17.57
CA LYS A 133 21.87 25.17 -18.50
C LYS A 133 21.22 23.80 -18.67
N ILE A 134 19.90 23.76 -18.64
CA ILE A 134 19.11 22.56 -18.89
C ILE A 134 18.26 22.81 -20.12
N VAL A 135 18.32 21.89 -21.08
CA VAL A 135 17.56 21.95 -22.32
C VAL A 135 16.70 20.70 -22.41
N VAL A 136 15.39 20.88 -22.50
CA VAL A 136 14.45 19.78 -22.76
C VAL A 136 13.92 19.92 -24.18
N ASN A 137 14.21 18.91 -25.00
CA ASN A 137 13.86 18.83 -26.40
C ASN A 137 12.70 17.85 -26.58
N LEU A 138 11.51 18.36 -26.92
CA LEU A 138 10.26 17.62 -27.11
C LEU A 138 9.78 17.69 -28.57
N SER A 139 8.84 16.84 -28.95
CA SER A 139 8.14 16.99 -30.23
C SER A 139 7.34 18.29 -30.25
N ALA A 140 7.38 19.01 -31.37
CA ALA A 140 6.54 20.19 -31.58
C ALA A 140 5.03 19.87 -31.57
N SER A 141 4.64 18.61 -31.80
CA SER A 141 3.24 18.18 -31.79
C SER A 141 2.66 18.03 -30.39
N TYR A 142 3.48 18.02 -29.34
CA TYR A 142 3.00 17.89 -27.97
C TYR A 142 2.40 19.20 -27.49
N GLN A 143 1.24 19.09 -26.84
CA GLN A 143 0.59 20.23 -26.20
C GLN A 143 0.96 20.21 -24.72
N ILE A 144 1.92 21.07 -24.33
CA ILE A 144 2.34 21.18 -22.93
C ILE A 144 1.16 21.71 -22.10
N GLU A 145 0.84 20.99 -21.03
CA GLU A 145 -0.18 21.39 -20.06
C GLU A 145 0.49 22.15 -18.91
N ASN A 146 1.50 21.54 -18.26
CA ASN A 146 2.21 22.15 -17.15
C ASN A 146 3.71 21.80 -17.18
N ILE A 147 4.52 22.69 -16.64
CA ILE A 147 5.95 22.50 -16.40
C ILE A 147 6.21 22.71 -14.92
N PHE A 148 6.89 21.76 -14.27
CA PHE A 148 7.34 21.90 -12.90
C PHE A 148 8.86 21.77 -12.82
N LEU A 149 9.48 22.72 -12.14
CA LEU A 149 10.89 22.70 -11.79
C LEU A 149 11.00 22.48 -10.28
N SER A 150 11.36 21.26 -9.90
CA SER A 150 11.59 20.90 -8.50
C SER A 150 13.06 21.06 -8.16
N THR A 151 13.35 21.74 -7.07
CA THR A 151 14.69 21.91 -6.50
C THR A 151 14.71 21.43 -5.05
N GLU A 152 15.89 21.35 -4.44
CA GLU A 152 16.05 21.08 -3.01
C GLU A 152 15.39 22.13 -2.08
N LYS A 153 14.98 23.29 -2.61
CA LYS A 153 14.44 24.42 -1.83
C LYS A 153 12.97 24.69 -2.10
N GLU A 154 12.53 24.45 -3.32
CA GLU A 154 11.21 24.86 -3.79
C GLU A 154 10.78 24.09 -5.04
N ILE A 155 9.48 24.12 -5.30
CA ILE A 155 8.87 23.67 -6.54
C ILE A 155 8.30 24.91 -7.22
N GLN A 156 8.75 25.17 -8.43
CA GLN A 156 8.27 26.27 -9.27
C GLN A 156 7.44 25.72 -10.43
N GLU A 157 6.39 26.43 -10.80
CA GLU A 157 5.47 26.03 -11.88
C GLU A 157 5.55 27.02 -13.05
N ASN A 158 5.66 26.48 -14.26
CA ASN A 158 5.71 27.21 -15.53
C ASN A 158 6.81 28.29 -15.60
N VAL A 159 7.92 28.07 -14.88
CA VAL A 159 9.12 28.92 -14.91
C VAL A 159 10.18 28.29 -15.79
N PHE A 160 10.44 28.93 -16.94
CA PHE A 160 11.54 28.62 -17.85
C PHE A 160 11.99 29.91 -18.56
N ARG A 161 13.22 29.92 -19.05
CA ARG A 161 13.86 31.12 -19.61
C ARG A 161 13.33 31.45 -21.00
N GLU A 162 13.28 30.44 -21.87
CA GLU A 162 12.91 30.58 -23.27
C GLU A 162 12.33 29.27 -23.83
N GLU A 163 11.45 29.40 -24.80
CA GLU A 163 11.00 28.31 -25.68
C GLU A 163 11.41 28.63 -27.12
N MET A 164 11.96 27.65 -27.82
CA MET A 164 12.32 27.76 -29.23
C MET A 164 11.75 26.61 -30.05
N MET A 165 11.18 26.94 -31.20
CA MET A 165 10.67 25.96 -32.17
C MET A 165 11.66 25.81 -33.32
N VAL A 166 12.22 24.60 -33.50
CA VAL A 166 13.23 24.32 -34.52
C VAL A 166 12.96 22.94 -35.14
N ASN A 167 12.82 22.85 -36.46
CA ASN A 167 12.70 21.58 -37.19
C ASN A 167 11.69 20.58 -36.58
N ASN A 168 10.47 21.03 -36.29
CA ASN A 168 9.42 20.23 -35.65
C ASN A 168 9.77 19.72 -34.23
N ARG A 169 10.69 20.40 -33.56
CA ARG A 169 11.03 20.19 -32.15
C ARG A 169 10.76 21.46 -31.35
N ARG A 170 10.37 21.27 -30.09
CA ARG A 170 10.20 22.32 -29.08
C ARG A 170 11.32 22.19 -28.07
N LEU A 171 12.13 23.24 -27.95
CA LEU A 171 13.24 23.33 -27.00
C LEU A 171 12.82 24.24 -25.86
N LEU A 172 12.92 23.74 -24.63
CA LEU A 172 12.67 24.49 -23.41
C LEU A 172 13.99 24.68 -22.67
N PHE A 173 14.29 25.93 -22.32
CA PHE A 173 15.55 26.30 -21.68
C PHE A 173 15.32 26.68 -20.22
N PHE A 174 16.05 26.05 -19.32
CA PHE A 174 16.13 26.42 -17.91
C PHE A 174 17.56 26.79 -17.59
N ASP A 175 17.72 27.82 -16.77
CA ASP A 175 19.00 28.41 -16.45
C ASP A 175 19.17 28.52 -14.95
N SER A 176 20.34 28.13 -14.42
CA SER A 176 20.62 28.14 -12.99
C SER A 176 20.53 29.53 -12.34
N ASP A 177 20.56 30.60 -13.15
CA ASP A 177 20.35 31.96 -12.66
C ASP A 177 18.87 32.22 -12.28
N ASP A 178 17.93 31.42 -12.82
CA ASP A 178 16.48 31.61 -12.65
C ASP A 178 15.89 30.81 -11.48
N TYR A 179 16.65 29.90 -10.86
CA TYR A 179 16.17 29.04 -9.78
C TYR A 179 17.19 28.84 -8.66
N ARG A 180 16.71 28.41 -7.48
CA ARG A 180 17.56 28.20 -6.31
C ARG A 180 17.79 26.72 -6.05
N GLY A 181 19.05 26.32 -6.05
CA GLY A 181 19.45 24.95 -5.72
C GLY A 181 20.35 24.39 -6.80
N HIS A 182 20.81 23.17 -6.59
CA HIS A 182 21.78 22.52 -7.47
C HIS A 182 21.48 21.03 -7.66
N LEU A 183 20.39 20.58 -7.04
CA LEU A 183 19.69 19.33 -7.30
C LEU A 183 18.32 19.68 -7.86
N VAL A 184 18.11 19.37 -9.13
CA VAL A 184 16.98 19.83 -9.94
C VAL A 184 16.28 18.64 -10.60
N ARG A 185 14.96 18.72 -10.72
CA ARG A 185 14.15 17.85 -11.58
C ARG A 185 13.19 18.68 -12.41
N VAL A 186 13.07 18.31 -13.67
CA VAL A 186 12.11 18.90 -14.60
C VAL A 186 11.00 17.87 -14.85
N LEU A 187 9.76 18.27 -14.58
CA LEU A 187 8.56 17.52 -14.93
C LEU A 187 7.76 18.33 -15.94
N ILE A 188 7.29 17.69 -17.02
CA ILE A 188 6.48 18.35 -18.05
C ILE A 188 5.32 17.43 -18.38
N SER A 189 4.09 17.84 -18.06
CA SER A 189 2.89 17.16 -18.53
C SER A 189 2.46 17.73 -19.88
N PHE A 190 2.01 16.83 -20.75
CA PHE A 190 1.62 17.18 -22.11
C PHE A 190 0.55 16.24 -22.66
N GLN A 191 -0.19 16.70 -23.66
CA GLN A 191 -1.08 15.88 -24.45
C GLN A 191 -0.43 15.42 -25.75
N VAL A 192 -0.79 14.21 -26.15
CA VAL A 192 -0.42 13.58 -27.42
C VAL A 192 -1.68 13.14 -28.18
N PRO A 193 -1.61 12.95 -29.51
CA PRO A 193 -2.73 12.38 -30.27
C PRO A 193 -3.12 11.00 -29.76
N GLU A 194 -4.42 10.71 -29.73
CA GLU A 194 -4.93 9.38 -29.35
C GLU A 194 -4.48 8.29 -30.33
N ILE A 195 -4.23 7.10 -29.78
CA ILE A 195 -3.94 5.87 -30.54
C ILE A 195 -4.83 4.72 -30.07
N GLU A 196 -4.81 3.62 -30.80
CA GLU A 196 -5.49 2.38 -30.38
C GLU A 196 -4.76 1.71 -29.20
N PHE A 197 -5.54 1.33 -28.19
CA PHE A 197 -5.09 0.53 -27.06
C PHE A 197 -5.08 -0.95 -27.43
N THR A 198 -4.16 -1.69 -26.82
CA THR A 198 -4.12 -3.15 -26.85
C THR A 198 -4.64 -3.69 -25.53
N GLU A 199 -5.31 -4.85 -25.58
CA GLU A 199 -5.79 -5.55 -24.41
C GLU A 199 -5.01 -6.85 -24.26
N ILE A 200 -4.50 -7.10 -23.05
CA ILE A 200 -3.78 -8.30 -22.67
C ILE A 200 -4.50 -8.87 -21.46
N SER A 201 -4.83 -10.17 -21.51
CA SER A 201 -5.59 -10.81 -20.45
C SER A 201 -4.88 -12.06 -19.93
N GLU A 202 -5.05 -12.32 -18.65
CA GLU A 202 -4.59 -13.51 -17.95
C GLU A 202 -5.60 -13.87 -16.86
N GLY A 203 -6.21 -15.05 -16.95
CA GLY A 203 -7.37 -15.38 -16.09
C GLY A 203 -8.49 -14.36 -16.28
N GLU A 204 -9.02 -13.86 -15.18
CA GLU A 204 -10.05 -12.82 -15.13
C GLU A 204 -9.44 -11.39 -15.04
N LEU A 205 -8.11 -11.23 -15.16
CA LEU A 205 -7.47 -9.92 -15.31
C LEU A 205 -7.40 -9.50 -16.78
N THR A 206 -7.84 -8.29 -17.10
CA THR A 206 -7.64 -7.63 -18.39
C THR A 206 -6.91 -6.30 -18.21
N ILE A 207 -5.77 -6.14 -18.88
CA ILE A 207 -4.95 -4.92 -18.86
C ILE A 207 -5.14 -4.18 -20.18
N ARG A 208 -5.54 -2.91 -20.10
CA ARG A 208 -5.69 -2.02 -21.26
C ARG A 208 -4.51 -1.07 -21.30
N CYS A 209 -3.65 -1.20 -22.32
CA CYS A 209 -2.44 -0.40 -22.43
C CYS A 209 -2.12 0.01 -23.87
N PRO A 210 -1.40 1.13 -24.06
CA PRO A 210 -0.75 1.44 -25.33
C PRO A 210 0.19 0.32 -25.77
N SER A 211 0.31 0.09 -27.08
CA SER A 211 1.15 -1.00 -27.64
C SER A 211 2.63 -0.92 -27.22
N ARG A 212 3.12 0.29 -26.92
CA ARG A 212 4.47 0.54 -26.41
C ARG A 212 4.73 -0.01 -25.01
N TYR A 213 3.70 -0.47 -24.29
CA TYR A 213 3.79 -1.00 -22.92
C TYR A 213 3.25 -2.43 -22.80
N VAL A 214 3.17 -3.17 -23.91
CA VAL A 214 2.78 -4.59 -23.93
C VAL A 214 3.65 -5.41 -22.98
N ASP A 215 4.96 -5.18 -22.95
CA ASP A 215 5.89 -5.87 -22.05
C ASP A 215 5.64 -5.55 -20.57
N VAL A 216 5.22 -4.32 -20.25
CA VAL A 216 4.85 -3.93 -18.87
C VAL A 216 3.57 -4.67 -18.47
N ALA A 217 2.58 -4.72 -19.37
CA ALA A 217 1.36 -5.48 -19.15
C ALA A 217 1.63 -7.00 -19.04
N GLU A 218 2.51 -7.56 -19.88
CA GLU A 218 2.96 -8.95 -19.77
C GLU A 218 3.60 -9.23 -18.40
N ASN A 219 4.49 -8.36 -17.92
CA ASN A 219 5.08 -8.50 -16.57
C ASN A 219 4.01 -8.47 -15.46
N LEU A 220 3.04 -7.55 -15.56
CA LEU A 220 1.91 -7.50 -14.62
C LEU A 220 1.05 -8.76 -14.67
N THR A 221 0.76 -9.31 -15.86
CA THR A 221 0.03 -10.57 -15.97
C THR A 221 0.82 -11.77 -15.42
N LEU A 222 2.15 -11.77 -15.54
CA LEU A 222 2.99 -12.80 -14.92
C LEU A 222 2.91 -12.72 -13.39
N ALA A 223 3.00 -11.53 -12.82
CA ALA A 223 2.82 -11.32 -11.39
C ALA A 223 1.40 -11.75 -10.95
N TYR A 224 0.36 -11.36 -11.69
CA TYR A 224 -1.01 -11.80 -11.44
C TYR A 224 -1.13 -13.33 -11.39
N ARG A 225 -0.66 -14.03 -12.44
CA ARG A 225 -0.66 -15.50 -12.51
C ARG A 225 0.04 -16.14 -11.31
N MET A 226 1.15 -15.55 -10.87
CA MET A 226 1.93 -16.07 -9.75
C MET A 226 1.19 -15.97 -8.41
N PHE A 227 0.42 -14.89 -8.20
CA PHE A 227 -0.09 -14.54 -6.87
C PHE A 227 -1.61 -14.67 -6.71
N ILE A 228 -2.39 -14.70 -7.79
CA ILE A 228 -3.86 -14.62 -7.70
C ILE A 228 -4.47 -15.73 -6.84
N GLN A 229 -3.98 -16.97 -6.96
CA GLN A 229 -4.48 -18.07 -6.14
C GLN A 229 -4.25 -17.82 -4.65
N LYS A 230 -3.08 -17.29 -4.27
CA LYS A 230 -2.79 -16.98 -2.88
C LYS A 230 -3.66 -15.86 -2.34
N ILE A 231 -3.95 -14.84 -3.17
CA ILE A 231 -4.86 -13.75 -2.79
C ILE A 231 -6.27 -14.30 -2.56
N MET A 232 -6.76 -15.15 -3.48
CA MET A 232 -8.06 -15.82 -3.35
C MET A 232 -8.13 -16.68 -2.08
N ASP A 233 -7.09 -17.46 -1.81
CA ASP A 233 -7.01 -18.33 -0.63
C ASP A 233 -7.06 -17.49 0.66
N ILE A 234 -6.22 -16.45 0.78
CA ILE A 234 -6.16 -15.60 1.98
C ILE A 234 -7.48 -14.85 2.24
N THR A 235 -8.15 -14.41 1.18
CA THR A 235 -9.38 -13.59 1.30
C THR A 235 -10.66 -14.41 1.21
N ASN A 236 -10.54 -15.72 1.00
CA ASN A 236 -11.63 -16.66 0.78
C ASN A 236 -12.64 -16.17 -0.28
N GLN A 237 -12.13 -15.62 -1.39
CA GLN A 237 -12.91 -15.10 -2.51
C GLN A 237 -12.70 -15.91 -3.79
N PRO A 238 -13.72 -16.01 -4.66
CA PRO A 238 -13.51 -16.45 -6.03
C PRO A 238 -12.71 -15.40 -6.82
N GLU A 239 -12.19 -15.82 -7.97
CA GLU A 239 -11.50 -14.91 -8.90
C GLU A 239 -12.46 -13.81 -9.36
N MET A 240 -11.96 -12.58 -9.36
CA MET A 240 -12.69 -11.39 -9.80
C MET A 240 -12.28 -11.01 -11.22
N ASP A 241 -13.28 -10.68 -12.06
CA ASP A 241 -13.08 -9.96 -13.32
C ASP A 241 -12.54 -8.57 -13.00
N ILE A 242 -11.26 -8.31 -13.28
CA ILE A 242 -10.59 -7.04 -12.97
C ILE A 242 -10.07 -6.43 -14.27
N THR A 243 -10.43 -5.17 -14.51
CA THR A 243 -9.81 -4.33 -15.54
C THR A 243 -8.75 -3.43 -14.93
N LEU A 244 -7.51 -3.56 -15.38
CA LEU A 244 -6.40 -2.68 -15.01
C LEU A 244 -6.13 -1.65 -16.11
N GLU A 245 -6.13 -0.38 -15.73
CA GLU A 245 -5.82 0.74 -16.61
C GLU A 245 -4.52 1.42 -16.15
N LEU A 246 -3.61 1.65 -17.09
CA LEU A 246 -2.39 2.42 -16.82
C LEU A 246 -2.73 3.90 -16.86
N PHE A 247 -2.05 4.71 -16.04
CA PHE A 247 -2.14 6.17 -16.14
C PHE A 247 -0.78 6.83 -15.93
N VAL A 248 -0.69 8.12 -16.23
CA VAL A 248 0.50 8.94 -15.98
C VAL A 248 0.12 10.11 -15.06
N PRO A 249 1.03 10.57 -14.20
CA PRO A 249 0.75 11.67 -13.28
C PRO A 249 0.64 13.00 -14.04
N GLU A 250 -0.39 13.78 -13.76
CA GLU A 250 -0.60 15.09 -14.39
C GLU A 250 0.11 16.23 -13.65
N ASN A 251 0.44 16.01 -12.37
CA ASN A 251 1.07 16.97 -11.46
C ASN A 251 2.02 16.27 -10.48
N VAL A 252 2.70 17.06 -9.64
CA VAL A 252 3.69 16.56 -8.67
C VAL A 252 3.04 15.73 -7.55
N GLU A 253 1.80 16.03 -7.16
CA GLU A 253 1.11 15.30 -6.08
C GLU A 253 0.78 13.87 -6.51
N GLU A 254 0.38 13.68 -7.77
CA GLU A 254 0.09 12.37 -8.34
C GLU A 254 1.33 11.47 -8.51
N LEU A 255 2.55 12.00 -8.42
CA LEU A 255 3.77 11.18 -8.38
C LEU A 255 3.81 10.25 -7.17
N TYR A 256 3.11 10.60 -6.09
CA TYR A 256 3.04 9.82 -4.86
C TYR A 256 1.90 8.79 -4.87
N THR A 257 0.99 8.86 -5.85
CA THR A 257 -0.09 7.88 -6.05
C THR A 257 0.41 6.79 -6.99
N LEU A 258 0.91 5.68 -6.44
CA LEU A 258 1.51 4.58 -7.22
C LEU A 258 0.46 3.72 -7.92
N GLY A 259 -0.64 3.49 -7.22
CA GLY A 259 -1.85 2.85 -7.72
C GLY A 259 -3.04 3.47 -7.03
N TYR A 260 -4.22 3.21 -7.58
CA TYR A 260 -5.44 3.39 -6.84
C TYR A 260 -6.57 2.54 -7.39
N THR A 261 -7.48 2.22 -6.50
CA THR A 261 -8.85 1.85 -6.84
C THR A 261 -9.76 3.04 -6.54
N ARG A 262 -10.57 3.49 -7.51
CA ARG A 262 -11.45 4.65 -7.30
C ARG A 262 -12.42 4.35 -6.17
N LEU A 263 -12.82 5.36 -5.40
CA LEU A 263 -13.96 5.22 -4.50
C LEU A 263 -15.24 5.74 -5.12
N LEU A 264 -16.29 4.94 -5.00
CA LEU A 264 -17.65 5.37 -5.23
C LEU A 264 -18.09 6.21 -4.02
N LYS A 265 -17.95 7.53 -4.13
CA LYS A 265 -18.25 8.52 -3.07
C LYS A 265 -19.65 8.40 -2.46
N GLU A 266 -20.60 7.81 -3.18
CA GLU A 266 -21.99 7.63 -2.71
C GLU A 266 -22.13 6.51 -1.66
N VAL A 267 -21.21 5.54 -1.68
CA VAL A 267 -21.26 4.34 -0.83
C VAL A 267 -19.96 4.09 -0.06
N GLU A 268 -18.96 4.97 -0.21
CA GLU A 268 -17.63 4.84 0.41
C GLU A 268 -17.03 3.44 0.25
N ARG A 269 -17.17 2.88 -0.96
CA ARG A 269 -16.59 1.60 -1.36
C ARG A 269 -15.75 1.77 -2.60
N PHE A 270 -14.76 0.90 -2.74
CA PHE A 270 -13.98 0.80 -3.96
C PHE A 270 -14.88 0.54 -5.17
N GLU A 271 -14.55 1.19 -6.28
CA GLU A 271 -15.06 0.92 -7.60
C GLU A 271 -14.69 -0.53 -7.88
N PRO A 272 -15.68 -1.42 -7.89
CA PRO A 272 -15.40 -2.83 -8.04
C PRO A 272 -14.73 -3.06 -9.38
N GLN A 273 -13.74 -3.95 -9.41
CA GLN A 273 -13.22 -4.53 -10.65
C GLN A 273 -12.43 -3.55 -11.53
N ARG A 274 -12.03 -2.38 -11.00
CA ARG A 274 -11.20 -1.41 -11.70
C ARG A 274 -10.01 -1.00 -10.86
N VAL A 275 -8.81 -1.26 -11.40
CA VAL A 275 -7.53 -0.92 -10.78
C VAL A 275 -6.78 0.02 -11.71
N TYR A 276 -6.18 1.07 -11.15
CA TYR A 276 -5.36 2.01 -11.89
C TYR A 276 -3.92 1.94 -11.38
N VAL A 277 -2.96 1.71 -12.27
CA VAL A 277 -1.53 1.68 -11.92
C VAL A 277 -0.81 2.84 -12.60
N ASN A 278 -0.08 3.61 -11.80
CA ASN A 278 0.67 4.74 -12.28
C ASN A 278 1.93 4.23 -12.99
N MET A 279 2.14 4.65 -14.23
CA MET A 279 3.34 4.28 -14.99
C MET A 279 4.63 4.81 -14.37
N ILE A 280 4.60 5.72 -13.40
CA ILE A 280 5.79 6.13 -12.66
C ILE A 280 6.44 4.95 -11.93
N VAL A 281 5.67 3.91 -11.54
CA VAL A 281 6.19 2.76 -10.79
C VAL A 281 7.19 1.94 -11.59
N VAL A 282 7.15 1.98 -12.94
CA VAL A 282 8.15 1.28 -13.78
C VAL A 282 9.54 1.89 -13.67
N ARG A 283 9.65 3.08 -13.08
CA ARG A 283 10.92 3.79 -12.81
C ARG A 283 11.37 3.64 -11.35
N MET A 284 10.59 2.94 -10.53
CA MET A 284 10.91 2.68 -9.13
C MET A 284 11.85 1.47 -9.00
N PRO A 285 12.42 1.21 -7.82
CA PRO A 285 13.26 0.05 -7.61
C PRO A 285 12.56 -1.26 -7.97
N GLU A 286 13.36 -2.29 -8.24
CA GLU A 286 12.88 -3.65 -8.55
C GLU A 286 11.84 -4.13 -7.53
N GLY A 287 10.77 -4.78 -7.99
CA GLY A 287 9.70 -5.31 -7.14
C GLY A 287 8.56 -4.32 -6.86
N THR A 288 8.74 -3.01 -7.07
CA THR A 288 7.69 -2.01 -6.77
C THR A 288 6.48 -2.11 -7.71
N LEU A 289 6.67 -2.51 -8.98
CA LEU A 289 5.56 -2.69 -9.93
C LEU A 289 4.66 -3.85 -9.48
N GLU A 290 5.26 -4.97 -9.10
CA GLU A 290 4.58 -6.16 -8.60
C GLU A 290 3.91 -5.90 -7.25
N GLU A 291 4.60 -5.20 -6.34
CA GLU A 291 4.05 -4.77 -5.06
C GLU A 291 2.82 -3.89 -5.23
N THR A 292 2.89 -2.89 -6.12
CA THR A 292 1.76 -2.01 -6.43
C THR A 292 0.58 -2.81 -6.97
N LEU A 293 0.82 -3.75 -7.89
CA LEU A 293 -0.25 -4.61 -8.41
C LEU A 293 -0.92 -5.41 -7.29
N LEU A 294 -0.13 -6.12 -6.47
CA LEU A 294 -0.67 -6.96 -5.40
C LEU A 294 -1.42 -6.13 -4.37
N HIS A 295 -0.90 -4.95 -4.00
CA HIS A 295 -1.56 -4.01 -3.10
C HIS A 295 -2.96 -3.63 -3.61
N GLU A 296 -3.08 -3.23 -4.87
CA GLU A 296 -4.38 -2.88 -5.46
C GLU A 296 -5.33 -4.07 -5.61
N LEU A 297 -4.80 -5.26 -5.92
CA LEU A 297 -5.60 -6.48 -5.93
C LEU A 297 -6.14 -6.78 -4.52
N PHE A 298 -5.30 -6.67 -3.48
CA PHE A 298 -5.76 -6.85 -2.11
C PHE A 298 -6.85 -5.84 -1.73
N HIS A 299 -6.82 -4.60 -2.25
CA HIS A 299 -7.93 -3.68 -2.05
C HIS A 299 -9.27 -4.24 -2.55
N GLN A 300 -9.30 -4.78 -3.77
CA GLN A 300 -10.50 -5.39 -4.35
C GLN A 300 -10.96 -6.62 -3.55
N TYR A 301 -10.02 -7.53 -3.27
CA TYR A 301 -10.31 -8.81 -2.64
C TYR A 301 -10.73 -8.68 -1.18
N MET A 302 -10.04 -7.85 -0.38
CA MET A 302 -10.40 -7.63 1.02
C MET A 302 -11.71 -6.84 1.16
N GLY A 303 -11.96 -5.89 0.24
CA GLY A 303 -13.24 -5.16 0.18
C GLY A 303 -14.42 -6.09 -0.04
N GLN A 304 -14.30 -7.04 -0.99
CA GLN A 304 -15.33 -8.06 -1.21
C GLN A 304 -15.43 -9.05 -0.04
N ALA A 305 -14.32 -9.37 0.61
CA ALA A 305 -14.28 -10.21 1.80
C ALA A 305 -14.86 -9.57 3.06
N GLY A 306 -15.36 -8.33 2.95
CA GLY A 306 -16.09 -7.63 4.00
C GLY A 306 -15.24 -6.65 4.80
N LEU A 307 -13.98 -6.38 4.45
CA LEU A 307 -13.20 -5.32 5.12
C LEU A 307 -13.53 -3.95 4.49
N SER A 308 -14.17 -3.07 5.25
CA SER A 308 -14.57 -1.75 4.76
C SER A 308 -13.42 -0.74 4.81
N THR A 309 -13.46 0.22 3.87
CA THR A 309 -12.56 1.38 3.84
C THR A 309 -12.82 2.39 4.96
N GLU A 310 -13.89 2.22 5.75
CA GLU A 310 -14.07 2.96 7.01
C GLU A 310 -12.98 2.66 8.03
N LEU A 311 -12.32 1.51 7.91
CA LEU A 311 -11.09 1.17 8.61
C LEU A 311 -9.89 1.26 7.67
N ARG A 312 -9.71 2.43 7.03
CA ARG A 312 -8.68 2.61 6.00
C ARG A 312 -7.29 2.20 6.48
N TRP A 313 -6.92 2.56 7.71
CA TRP A 313 -5.63 2.15 8.25
C TRP A 313 -5.46 0.63 8.26
N ALA A 314 -6.49 -0.16 8.58
CA ALA A 314 -6.39 -1.61 8.55
C ALA A 314 -6.33 -2.10 7.09
N HIS A 315 -7.14 -1.49 6.23
CA HIS A 315 -7.21 -1.84 4.81
C HIS A 315 -5.88 -1.66 4.07
N GLU A 316 -5.24 -0.50 4.23
CA GLU A 316 -3.97 -0.12 3.60
C GLU A 316 -2.81 -0.93 4.20
N GLY A 317 -2.78 -1.08 5.53
CA GLY A 317 -1.73 -1.83 6.22
C GLY A 317 -1.75 -3.31 5.87
N LEU A 318 -2.93 -3.91 5.73
CA LEU A 318 -3.08 -5.28 5.26
C LEU A 318 -2.65 -5.44 3.82
N ALA A 319 -3.04 -4.52 2.93
CA ALA A 319 -2.67 -4.56 1.53
C ALA A 319 -1.14 -4.51 1.38
N ASN A 320 -0.45 -3.54 2.03
CA ASN A 320 1.03 -3.50 2.02
C ASN A 320 1.65 -4.75 2.65
N TYR A 321 1.23 -5.14 3.86
CA TYR A 321 1.84 -6.27 4.57
C TYR A 321 1.74 -7.56 3.76
N LEU A 322 0.54 -7.88 3.25
CA LEU A 322 0.31 -9.11 2.50
C LEU A 322 1.02 -9.08 1.14
N ALA A 323 1.01 -7.96 0.42
CA ALA A 323 1.75 -7.81 -0.83
C ALA A 323 3.25 -8.05 -0.62
N ILE A 324 3.87 -7.34 0.32
CA ILE A 324 5.30 -7.47 0.64
C ILE A 324 5.64 -8.90 1.08
N LYS A 325 4.81 -9.51 1.94
CA LYS A 325 5.06 -10.87 2.44
C LYS A 325 5.00 -11.91 1.34
N LEU A 326 3.97 -11.87 0.49
CA LEU A 326 3.85 -12.81 -0.63
C LEU A 326 5.01 -12.70 -1.61
N LEU A 327 5.41 -11.47 -1.96
CA LEU A 327 6.55 -11.23 -2.85
C LEU A 327 7.85 -11.78 -2.25
N LYS A 328 8.11 -11.51 -0.97
CA LYS A 328 9.28 -12.04 -0.27
C LYS A 328 9.28 -13.58 -0.20
N GLU A 329 8.12 -14.22 0.03
CA GLU A 329 8.00 -15.69 0.06
C GLU A 329 8.29 -16.36 -1.29
N GLU A 330 7.91 -15.71 -2.40
CA GLU A 330 8.22 -16.18 -3.76
C GLU A 330 9.63 -15.75 -4.25
N GLY A 331 10.43 -15.14 -3.38
CA GLY A 331 11.80 -14.74 -3.69
C GLY A 331 11.91 -13.52 -4.63
N VAL A 332 10.82 -12.74 -4.78
CA VAL A 332 10.88 -11.48 -5.51
C VAL A 332 11.71 -10.49 -4.69
N LYS A 333 12.72 -9.91 -5.35
CA LYS A 333 13.62 -8.95 -4.73
C LYS A 333 12.94 -7.58 -4.68
N LEU A 334 12.71 -7.09 -3.47
CA LEU A 334 12.20 -5.74 -3.25
C LEU A 334 13.36 -4.77 -3.10
N GLY A 335 13.36 -3.71 -3.91
CA GLY A 335 14.39 -2.68 -3.89
C GLY A 335 14.26 -1.71 -2.72
N LEU A 336 13.10 -1.67 -2.06
CA LEU A 336 12.81 -0.91 -0.84
C LEU A 336 12.44 -1.86 0.29
N ASP A 337 12.90 -1.57 1.51
CA ASP A 337 12.47 -2.31 2.72
C ASP A 337 11.47 -1.46 3.51
N GLU A 338 10.23 -1.44 3.00
CA GLU A 338 9.15 -0.65 3.61
C GLU A 338 8.82 -1.11 5.03
N ILE A 339 8.94 -2.41 5.31
CA ILE A 339 8.72 -2.97 6.65
C ILE A 339 9.73 -2.40 7.64
N GLU A 340 11.02 -2.35 7.27
CA GLU A 340 12.05 -1.83 8.15
C GLU A 340 11.88 -0.31 8.36
N SER A 341 11.52 0.41 7.31
CA SER A 341 11.20 1.84 7.40
C SER A 341 9.98 2.08 8.31
N ALA A 342 8.94 1.26 8.18
CA ALA A 342 7.74 1.31 9.00
C ALA A 342 8.03 1.00 10.48
N LYS A 343 8.94 0.06 10.78
CA LYS A 343 9.39 -0.19 12.16
C LYS A 343 10.09 1.01 12.77
N GLN A 344 11.05 1.61 12.04
CA GLN A 344 11.79 2.77 12.53
C GLN A 344 10.86 3.93 12.89
N VAL A 345 9.78 4.12 12.12
CA VAL A 345 8.77 5.13 12.38
C VAL A 345 7.82 4.70 13.50
N GLY A 346 7.26 3.49 13.43
CA GLY A 346 6.30 2.96 14.38
C GLY A 346 6.85 2.88 15.80
N GLU A 347 8.09 2.44 15.99
CA GLU A 347 8.71 2.36 17.32
C GLU A 347 8.82 3.73 18.03
N GLN A 348 8.70 4.84 17.30
CA GLN A 348 8.72 6.21 17.84
C GLN A 348 7.32 6.75 18.16
N ILE A 349 6.26 6.04 17.79
CA ILE A 349 4.87 6.46 18.02
C ILE A 349 4.38 5.92 19.37
N GLU A 350 4.01 6.82 20.27
CA GLU A 350 3.46 6.46 21.59
C GLU A 350 1.96 6.13 21.53
N ASP A 351 1.21 6.81 20.65
CA ASP A 351 -0.25 6.69 20.52
C ASP A 351 -0.66 6.59 19.05
N TYR A 352 -1.31 5.49 18.70
CA TYR A 352 -1.79 5.18 17.35
C TYR A 352 -3.26 5.56 17.12
N GLY A 353 -3.92 6.17 18.11
CA GLY A 353 -5.33 6.53 18.03
C GLY A 353 -5.69 7.42 16.84
N PHE A 354 -4.73 8.21 16.34
CA PHE A 354 -4.89 9.05 15.15
C PHE A 354 -5.27 8.25 13.89
N LEU A 355 -4.89 6.96 13.80
CA LEU A 355 -5.24 6.11 12.65
C LEU A 355 -6.76 5.92 12.47
N VAL A 356 -7.54 6.08 13.55
CA VAL A 356 -9.02 5.96 13.51
C VAL A 356 -9.68 7.14 12.78
N GLU A 357 -8.96 8.26 12.62
CA GLU A 357 -9.42 9.41 11.86
C GLU A 357 -9.24 9.21 10.35
N TRP A 358 -8.41 8.25 9.93
CA TRP A 358 -8.19 7.92 8.53
C TRP A 358 -9.31 7.00 8.03
N ARG A 359 -10.28 7.58 7.32
CA ARG A 359 -11.51 6.92 6.85
C ARG A 359 -11.83 7.24 5.39
N GLY A 360 -12.76 6.47 4.82
CA GLY A 360 -13.13 6.55 3.42
C GLY A 360 -11.90 6.32 2.54
N GLY A 361 -11.68 7.18 1.54
CA GLY A 361 -10.42 7.13 0.78
C GLY A 361 -9.96 8.46 0.22
N GLY A 362 -10.29 9.53 0.95
CA GLY A 362 -9.54 10.78 0.85
C GLY A 362 -8.13 10.65 1.46
N PRO A 363 -7.19 11.53 1.10
CA PRO A 363 -5.84 11.50 1.66
C PRO A 363 -5.85 11.56 3.20
N PRO A 364 -4.74 11.17 3.85
CA PRO A 364 -4.63 11.28 5.31
C PRO A 364 -5.08 12.66 5.82
N PRO A 365 -5.90 12.73 6.90
CA PRO A 365 -6.43 14.00 7.41
C PRO A 365 -5.34 14.99 7.82
N ASP A 366 -4.24 14.47 8.36
CA ASP A 366 -3.05 15.24 8.72
C ASP A 366 -1.84 14.73 7.93
N PRO A 367 -1.37 15.47 6.91
CA PRO A 367 -0.23 15.04 6.10
C PRO A 367 1.09 15.02 6.87
N THR A 368 1.16 15.57 8.09
CA THR A 368 2.36 15.55 8.93
C THR A 368 2.51 14.23 9.70
N MET A 369 1.44 13.44 9.80
CA MET A 369 1.41 12.20 10.55
C MET A 369 1.72 10.99 9.65
N PRO A 370 2.44 9.97 10.16
CA PRO A 370 2.93 8.85 9.35
C PRO A 370 1.89 7.72 9.19
N TYR A 371 0.72 8.01 8.63
CA TYR A 371 -0.42 7.07 8.56
C TYR A 371 -0.08 5.70 7.94
N TYR A 372 0.52 5.67 6.74
CA TYR A 372 0.87 4.42 6.06
C TYR A 372 1.92 3.61 6.83
N ALA A 373 3.00 4.25 7.31
CA ALA A 373 4.06 3.58 8.05
C ALA A 373 3.57 3.02 9.39
N ALA A 374 2.77 3.79 10.12
CA ALA A 374 2.18 3.36 11.39
C ALA A 374 1.21 2.18 11.19
N SER A 375 0.36 2.27 10.17
CA SER A 375 -0.55 1.20 9.77
C SER A 375 0.18 -0.09 9.42
N LEU A 376 1.18 -0.03 8.52
CA LEU A 376 2.00 -1.18 8.13
C LEU A 376 2.72 -1.77 9.35
N TYR A 377 3.25 -0.94 10.24
CA TYR A 377 3.91 -1.41 11.46
C TYR A 377 2.97 -2.20 12.38
N LEU A 378 1.75 -1.71 12.62
CA LEU A 378 0.79 -2.41 13.48
C LEU A 378 0.34 -3.74 12.86
N ILE A 379 0.00 -3.73 11.56
CA ILE A 379 -0.41 -4.95 10.86
C ILE A 379 0.73 -5.96 10.80
N TYR A 380 1.96 -5.51 10.52
CA TYR A 380 3.14 -6.36 10.60
C TYR A 380 3.30 -6.97 12.00
N THR A 381 3.17 -6.17 13.05
CA THR A 381 3.30 -6.63 14.44
C THR A 381 2.25 -7.68 14.78
N LEU A 382 1.00 -7.48 14.35
CA LEU A 382 -0.09 -8.46 14.51
C LEU A 382 0.20 -9.73 13.72
N GLY A 383 0.53 -9.61 12.44
CA GLY A 383 0.85 -10.74 11.58
C GLY A 383 1.97 -11.58 12.20
N GLU A 384 3.13 -10.99 12.45
CA GLU A 384 4.29 -11.75 12.96
C GLU A 384 4.06 -12.36 14.34
N SER A 385 3.25 -11.73 15.21
CA SER A 385 2.99 -12.24 16.56
C SER A 385 1.98 -13.40 16.57
N TYR A 386 1.08 -13.47 15.57
CA TYR A 386 -0.10 -14.35 15.60
C TYR A 386 -0.24 -15.31 14.41
N GLY A 387 0.85 -15.51 13.66
CA GLY A 387 0.95 -16.60 12.66
C GLY A 387 1.17 -16.18 11.21
N GLY A 388 1.60 -14.94 10.99
CA GLY A 388 1.89 -14.34 9.69
C GLY A 388 0.63 -14.20 8.84
N ILE A 389 0.75 -14.53 7.56
CA ILE A 389 -0.37 -14.58 6.61
C ILE A 389 -1.54 -15.44 7.12
N ASN A 390 -1.26 -16.54 7.83
CA ASN A 390 -2.30 -17.46 8.32
C ASN A 390 -3.24 -16.80 9.35
N LEU A 391 -2.82 -15.72 10.03
CA LEU A 391 -3.72 -14.95 10.88
C LEU A 391 -4.85 -14.34 10.04
N PHE A 392 -4.47 -13.72 8.93
CA PHE A 392 -5.39 -12.96 8.07
C PHE A 392 -6.26 -13.87 7.21
N ASP A 393 -5.73 -15.02 6.80
CA ASP A 393 -6.51 -16.12 6.22
C ASP A 393 -7.69 -16.53 7.13
N ARG A 394 -7.41 -16.91 8.39
CA ARG A 394 -8.45 -17.26 9.37
C ARG A 394 -9.40 -16.10 9.68
N PHE A 395 -8.89 -14.87 9.64
CA PHE A 395 -9.71 -13.67 9.84
C PHE A 395 -10.75 -13.56 8.72
N PHE A 396 -10.35 -13.59 7.45
CA PHE A 396 -11.27 -13.50 6.32
C PHE A 396 -12.18 -14.72 6.21
N GLU A 397 -11.69 -15.93 6.51
CA GLU A 397 -12.52 -17.13 6.62
C GLU A 397 -13.69 -16.89 7.59
N THR A 398 -13.39 -16.41 8.80
CA THR A 398 -14.40 -16.16 9.84
C THR A 398 -15.38 -15.05 9.43
N VAL A 399 -14.88 -13.94 8.87
CA VAL A 399 -15.70 -12.80 8.42
C VAL A 399 -16.68 -13.25 7.33
N MET A 400 -16.20 -14.03 6.35
CA MET A 400 -16.99 -14.54 5.24
C MET A 400 -18.03 -15.58 5.66
N GLU A 401 -17.66 -16.52 6.55
CA GLU A 401 -18.61 -17.51 7.10
C GLU A 401 -19.78 -16.84 7.83
N GLU A 402 -19.51 -15.71 8.51
CA GLU A 402 -20.52 -14.98 9.25
C GLU A 402 -21.30 -13.96 8.40
N GLY A 403 -20.79 -13.61 7.21
CA GLY A 403 -21.39 -12.65 6.29
C GLY A 403 -21.47 -11.25 6.86
N VAL A 404 -20.40 -10.80 7.53
CA VAL A 404 -20.32 -9.52 8.23
C VAL A 404 -19.41 -8.56 7.47
N GLU A 405 -19.77 -7.27 7.48
CA GLU A 405 -18.90 -6.19 7.01
C GLU A 405 -18.20 -5.57 8.22
N ILE A 406 -16.88 -5.45 8.15
CA ILE A 406 -15.98 -4.95 9.18
C ILE A 406 -15.72 -3.47 8.89
N ASP A 407 -16.54 -2.60 9.47
CA ASP A 407 -16.52 -1.15 9.29
C ASP A 407 -16.12 -0.37 10.57
N SER A 408 -15.84 -1.09 11.65
CA SER A 408 -15.64 -0.52 12.97
C SER A 408 -14.55 -1.25 13.77
N MET A 409 -13.87 -0.47 14.62
CA MET A 409 -12.71 -0.92 15.36
C MET A 409 -13.02 -2.11 16.29
N ASP A 410 -14.21 -2.13 16.90
CA ASP A 410 -14.64 -3.22 17.77
C ASP A 410 -14.93 -4.50 16.99
N LEU A 411 -15.50 -4.42 15.79
CA LEU A 411 -15.66 -5.58 14.90
C LEU A 411 -14.30 -6.11 14.44
N PHE A 412 -13.40 -5.23 14.02
CA PHE A 412 -12.06 -5.62 13.58
C PHE A 412 -11.29 -6.34 14.68
N VAL A 413 -11.28 -5.80 15.90
CA VAL A 413 -10.62 -6.46 17.05
C VAL A 413 -11.33 -7.76 17.42
N LEU A 414 -12.66 -7.82 17.39
CA LEU A 414 -13.41 -9.03 17.70
C LEU A 414 -13.01 -10.17 16.77
N TYR A 415 -13.02 -9.95 15.45
CA TYR A 415 -12.71 -11.00 14.47
C TYR A 415 -11.22 -11.33 14.43
N LEU A 416 -10.32 -10.36 14.58
CA LEU A 416 -8.90 -10.64 14.74
C LEU A 416 -8.61 -11.47 16.00
N SER A 417 -9.28 -11.19 17.11
CA SER A 417 -9.14 -11.97 18.35
C SER A 417 -9.62 -13.41 18.15
N GLN A 418 -10.71 -13.61 17.41
CA GLN A 418 -11.17 -14.94 17.05
C GLN A 418 -10.16 -15.69 16.17
N ALA A 419 -9.55 -15.01 15.19
CA ALA A 419 -8.54 -15.59 14.30
C ALA A 419 -7.21 -15.87 15.01
N ALA A 420 -6.81 -15.03 15.97
CA ALA A 420 -5.62 -15.20 16.80
C ALA A 420 -5.81 -16.29 17.88
N GLY A 421 -7.07 -16.54 18.28
CA GLY A 421 -7.40 -17.48 19.35
C GLY A 421 -7.24 -16.90 20.76
N GLU A 422 -7.01 -15.59 20.88
CA GLU A 422 -6.93 -14.86 22.15
C GLU A 422 -7.51 -13.44 22.04
N ASP A 423 -7.86 -12.83 23.17
CA ASP A 423 -8.42 -11.47 23.21
C ASP A 423 -7.33 -10.42 22.98
N LEU A 424 -7.38 -9.74 21.83
CA LEU A 424 -6.42 -8.70 21.45
C LEU A 424 -6.81 -7.31 21.96
N THR A 425 -7.99 -7.15 22.57
CA THR A 425 -8.47 -5.86 23.11
C THR A 425 -7.45 -5.15 24.00
N PRO A 426 -6.71 -5.83 24.91
CA PRO A 426 -5.70 -5.18 25.74
C PRO A 426 -4.56 -4.54 24.95
N ILE A 427 -4.10 -5.19 23.87
CA ILE A 427 -2.98 -4.70 23.05
C ILE A 427 -3.40 -3.46 22.28
N PHE A 428 -4.58 -3.48 21.65
CA PHE A 428 -5.09 -2.31 20.95
C PHE A 428 -5.34 -1.13 21.90
N LYS A 429 -5.82 -1.36 23.12
CA LYS A 429 -5.92 -0.29 24.14
C LYS A 429 -4.56 0.26 24.54
N GLN A 430 -3.53 -0.58 24.61
CA GLN A 430 -2.16 -0.15 24.87
C GLN A 430 -1.61 0.71 23.74
N TRP A 431 -1.97 0.42 22.48
CA TRP A 431 -1.64 1.26 21.32
C TRP A 431 -2.47 2.55 21.24
N GLY A 432 -3.38 2.80 22.18
CA GLY A 432 -4.16 4.04 22.24
C GLY A 432 -5.53 3.97 21.55
N PHE A 433 -5.93 2.79 21.04
CA PHE A 433 -7.26 2.64 20.44
C PHE A 433 -8.37 2.58 21.50
N GLU A 434 -9.40 3.38 21.29
CA GLU A 434 -10.62 3.31 22.10
C GLU A 434 -11.58 2.24 21.57
N ILE A 435 -11.58 1.06 22.21
CA ILE A 435 -12.47 -0.04 21.84
C ILE A 435 -13.67 -0.07 22.79
N ARG A 436 -14.85 0.22 22.23
CA ARG A 436 -16.15 0.09 22.90
C ARG A 436 -17.01 -0.90 22.11
N PRO A 437 -17.41 -2.04 22.69
CA PRO A 437 -18.25 -3.01 21.98
C PRO A 437 -19.60 -2.39 21.58
N SER A 438 -19.87 -2.36 20.28
CA SER A 438 -21.19 -2.08 19.72
C SER A 438 -22.20 -3.17 20.08
N ILE A 439 -23.49 -2.89 19.88
CA ILE A 439 -24.54 -3.90 20.04
C ILE A 439 -24.32 -5.07 19.08
N GLU A 440 -23.85 -4.76 17.88
CA GLU A 440 -23.57 -5.76 16.84
C GLU A 440 -22.42 -6.68 17.24
N SER A 441 -21.26 -6.12 17.64
CA SER A 441 -20.13 -6.94 18.09
C SER A 441 -20.49 -7.77 19.33
N ARG A 442 -21.28 -7.23 20.26
CA ARG A 442 -21.81 -8.01 21.41
C ARG A 442 -22.70 -9.17 20.95
N ILE A 443 -23.64 -8.94 20.03
CA ILE A 443 -24.49 -10.01 19.48
C ILE A 443 -23.62 -11.12 18.87
N LEU A 444 -22.59 -10.74 18.11
CA LEU A 444 -21.70 -11.67 17.41
C LEU A 444 -20.81 -12.45 18.38
N GLU A 445 -20.23 -11.78 19.38
CA GLU A 445 -19.43 -12.42 20.43
C GLU A 445 -20.26 -13.47 21.18
N VAL A 446 -21.46 -13.10 21.59
CA VAL A 446 -22.36 -13.99 22.34
C VAL A 446 -22.84 -15.15 21.46
N LYS A 447 -23.14 -14.90 20.18
CA LYS A 447 -23.44 -15.95 19.18
C LYS A 447 -22.27 -16.94 19.05
N SER A 448 -21.04 -16.45 18.93
CA SER A 448 -19.83 -17.29 18.86
C SER A 448 -19.70 -18.18 20.10
N ARG A 449 -19.91 -17.61 21.30
CA ARG A 449 -19.91 -18.35 22.57
C ARG A 449 -21.03 -19.38 22.68
N VAL A 450 -22.22 -19.10 22.15
CA VAL A 450 -23.33 -20.08 22.08
C VAL A 450 -22.96 -21.26 21.17
N ASN A 451 -22.30 -20.99 20.06
CA ASN A 451 -21.93 -22.01 19.08
C ASN A 451 -20.75 -22.87 19.55
N LYS A 452 -19.73 -22.26 20.16
CA LYS A 452 -18.55 -22.93 20.75
C LYS A 452 -18.82 -23.53 22.14
N GLY A 453 -19.89 -23.08 22.82
CA GLY A 453 -20.16 -23.36 24.22
C GLY A 453 -20.36 -24.84 24.56
N PHE A 454 -20.35 -25.14 25.87
CA PHE A 454 -20.47 -26.50 26.40
C PHE A 454 -21.62 -27.26 25.73
N ARG A 455 -21.31 -28.39 25.07
CA ARG A 455 -22.28 -29.23 24.31
C ARG A 455 -23.55 -29.58 25.10
N TYR A 456 -23.48 -29.49 26.43
CA TYR A 456 -24.54 -29.85 27.36
C TYR A 456 -25.14 -28.66 28.15
N ASN A 457 -24.86 -27.39 27.81
CA ASN A 457 -25.58 -26.28 28.44
C ASN A 457 -27.06 -26.33 28.03
N PRO A 458 -28.00 -26.65 28.95
CA PRO A 458 -29.41 -26.85 28.61
C PRO A 458 -30.10 -25.54 28.16
N PHE A 459 -29.47 -24.39 28.43
CA PHE A 459 -30.00 -23.08 28.10
C PHE A 459 -29.52 -22.54 26.75
N ASN A 460 -28.68 -23.28 26.01
CA ASN A 460 -28.20 -22.84 24.70
C ASN A 460 -29.35 -22.50 23.73
N TRP A 461 -30.44 -23.28 23.73
CA TRP A 461 -31.60 -22.98 22.89
C TRP A 461 -32.28 -21.65 23.29
N ILE A 462 -32.33 -21.32 24.59
CA ILE A 462 -32.94 -20.07 25.07
C ILE A 462 -32.04 -18.91 24.71
N ALA A 463 -30.73 -19.05 24.91
CA ALA A 463 -29.73 -18.05 24.52
C ALA A 463 -29.80 -17.74 23.01
N ARG A 464 -29.97 -18.76 22.15
CA ARG A 464 -30.20 -18.57 20.70
C ARG A 464 -31.46 -17.77 20.41
N THR A 465 -32.57 -18.10 21.05
CA THR A 465 -33.84 -17.37 20.86
C THR A 465 -33.71 -15.92 21.30
N ARG A 466 -33.03 -15.67 22.42
CA ARG A 466 -32.75 -14.32 22.91
C ARG A 466 -31.86 -13.53 21.96
N LEU A 467 -30.80 -14.14 21.43
CA LEU A 467 -29.94 -13.51 20.42
C LEU A 467 -30.69 -13.18 19.13
N GLN A 468 -31.54 -14.09 18.65
CA GLN A 468 -32.35 -13.81 17.46
C GLN A 468 -33.28 -12.63 17.72
N ARG A 469 -33.92 -12.58 18.90
CA ARG A 469 -34.77 -11.47 19.29
C ARG A 469 -33.99 -10.15 19.42
N ALA A 470 -32.77 -10.19 19.95
CA ALA A 470 -31.89 -9.02 20.01
C ALA A 470 -31.59 -8.46 18.62
N LYS A 471 -31.28 -9.33 17.65
CA LYS A 471 -31.07 -8.95 16.25
C LYS A 471 -32.29 -8.27 15.64
N ASP A 472 -33.47 -8.85 15.82
CA ASP A 472 -34.71 -8.30 15.26
C ASP A 472 -35.03 -6.93 15.90
N LEU A 473 -34.89 -6.80 17.22
CA LEU A 473 -35.12 -5.55 17.96
C LEU A 473 -34.12 -4.46 17.56
N PHE A 474 -32.86 -4.82 17.34
CA PHE A 474 -31.84 -3.88 16.86
C PHE A 474 -32.20 -3.34 15.47
N LYS A 475 -32.64 -4.21 14.55
CA LYS A 475 -33.14 -3.81 13.23
C LYS A 475 -34.38 -2.91 13.29
N GLU A 476 -35.24 -3.10 14.30
CA GLU A 476 -36.41 -2.25 14.58
C GLU A 476 -36.04 -0.89 15.24
N GLY A 477 -34.76 -0.64 15.55
CA GLY A 477 -34.31 0.57 16.25
C GLY A 477 -34.57 0.55 17.78
N ARG A 478 -34.99 -0.59 18.33
CA ARG A 478 -35.33 -0.77 19.76
C ARG A 478 -34.10 -1.19 20.57
N VAL A 479 -33.14 -0.28 20.63
CA VAL A 479 -31.80 -0.50 21.18
C VAL A 479 -31.79 -1.04 22.62
N SER A 480 -32.53 -0.42 23.55
CA SER A 480 -32.51 -0.85 24.96
C SER A 480 -33.01 -2.28 25.15
N GLU A 481 -34.05 -2.67 24.42
CA GLU A 481 -34.61 -4.02 24.50
C GLU A 481 -33.71 -5.07 23.83
N ALA A 482 -32.98 -4.66 22.79
CA ALA A 482 -31.96 -5.52 22.19
C ALA A 482 -30.84 -5.81 23.20
N ILE A 483 -30.39 -4.79 23.95
CA ILE A 483 -29.38 -4.93 25.00
C ILE A 483 -29.86 -5.90 26.10
N GLU A 484 -31.08 -5.75 26.60
CA GLU A 484 -31.64 -6.68 27.59
C GLU A 484 -31.64 -8.13 27.08
N CYS A 485 -31.98 -8.36 25.82
CA CYS A 485 -31.95 -9.68 25.22
C CYS A 485 -30.52 -10.26 25.11
N ILE A 486 -29.51 -9.42 24.87
CA ILE A 486 -28.09 -9.82 24.84
C ILE A 486 -27.63 -10.21 26.24
N GLU A 487 -27.93 -9.39 27.24
CA GLU A 487 -27.57 -9.64 28.65
C GLU A 487 -28.21 -10.93 29.18
N ASP A 488 -29.47 -11.18 28.84
CA ASP A 488 -30.16 -12.44 29.12
C ASP A 488 -29.40 -13.63 28.50
N ALA A 489 -28.98 -13.51 27.23
CA ALA A 489 -28.24 -14.57 26.56
C ALA A 489 -26.86 -14.81 27.19
N GLU A 490 -26.10 -13.75 27.47
CA GLU A 490 -24.80 -13.78 28.15
C GLU A 490 -24.90 -14.48 29.51
N PHE A 491 -25.92 -14.13 30.29
CA PHE A 491 -26.18 -14.74 31.60
C PHE A 491 -26.43 -16.24 31.46
N LEU A 492 -27.30 -16.65 30.52
CA LEU A 492 -27.64 -18.07 30.30
C LEU A 492 -26.44 -18.90 29.83
N ILE A 493 -25.54 -18.33 29.04
CA ILE A 493 -24.32 -19.02 28.59
C ILE A 493 -23.32 -19.16 29.73
N THR A 494 -23.13 -18.09 30.50
CA THR A 494 -22.11 -18.02 31.56
C THR A 494 -22.51 -18.88 32.76
N PHE A 495 -23.75 -18.81 33.20
CA PHE A 495 -24.23 -19.50 34.41
C PHE A 495 -24.97 -20.81 34.13
N GLY A 496 -25.34 -21.08 32.87
CA GLY A 496 -26.07 -22.29 32.48
C GLY A 496 -25.43 -23.61 32.95
N PRO A 497 -24.10 -23.81 32.79
CA PRO A 497 -23.42 -25.00 33.31
C PRO A 497 -23.51 -25.12 34.84
N ALA A 498 -23.43 -24.02 35.58
CA ALA A 498 -23.56 -24.04 37.04
C ALA A 498 -24.98 -24.44 37.47
N PHE A 499 -26.02 -23.93 36.79
CA PHE A 499 -27.40 -24.35 37.02
C PHE A 499 -27.60 -25.84 36.73
N LEU A 500 -26.99 -26.38 35.68
CA LEU A 500 -27.05 -27.81 35.39
C LEU A 500 -26.48 -28.64 36.55
N ILE A 501 -25.31 -28.25 37.10
CA ILE A 501 -24.70 -28.93 38.24
C ILE A 501 -25.64 -28.89 39.45
N ILE A 502 -26.25 -27.75 39.75
CA ILE A 502 -27.18 -27.59 40.87
C ILE A 502 -28.43 -28.46 40.67
N ILE A 503 -29.01 -28.48 39.47
CA ILE A 503 -30.20 -29.29 39.15
C ILE A 503 -29.88 -30.78 39.28
N VAL A 504 -28.74 -31.24 38.77
CA VAL A 504 -28.30 -32.64 38.88
C VAL A 504 -28.05 -33.02 40.33
N ALA A 505 -27.38 -32.16 41.11
CA ALA A 505 -27.16 -32.39 42.54
C ALA A 505 -28.47 -32.46 43.34
N PHE A 506 -29.42 -31.58 43.04
CA PHE A 506 -30.74 -31.58 43.65
C PHE A 506 -31.52 -32.85 43.33
N LEU A 507 -31.58 -33.26 42.06
CA LEU A 507 -32.23 -34.49 41.63
C LEU A 507 -31.59 -35.73 42.27
N ALA A 508 -30.26 -35.80 42.33
CA ALA A 508 -29.54 -36.89 42.99
C ALA A 508 -29.87 -36.95 44.50
N GLY A 509 -29.99 -35.80 45.16
CA GLY A 509 -30.42 -35.70 46.56
C GLY A 509 -31.86 -36.17 46.77
N VAL A 510 -32.80 -35.77 45.91
CA VAL A 510 -34.19 -36.22 45.95
C VAL A 510 -34.30 -37.73 45.73
N ILE A 511 -33.59 -38.28 44.74
CA ILE A 511 -33.56 -39.72 44.45
C ILE A 511 -32.98 -40.49 45.64
N SER A 512 -31.86 -40.03 46.20
CA SER A 512 -31.25 -40.66 47.38
C SER A 512 -32.19 -40.64 48.59
N SER A 513 -32.91 -39.54 48.81
CA SER A 513 -33.92 -39.41 49.87
C SER A 513 -35.10 -40.36 49.67
N LEU A 514 -35.60 -40.50 48.44
CA LEU A 514 -36.67 -41.43 48.10
C LEU A 514 -36.23 -42.89 48.25
N LEU A 515 -35.01 -43.23 47.83
CA LEU A 515 -34.42 -44.56 48.01
C LEU A 515 -34.23 -44.87 49.50
N MET A 516 -33.69 -43.95 50.29
CA MET A 516 -33.56 -44.13 51.75
C MET A 516 -34.92 -44.32 52.42
N LYS A 517 -35.96 -43.57 52.02
CA LYS A 517 -37.33 -43.76 52.54
C LYS A 517 -37.90 -45.13 52.17
N LYS A 518 -37.63 -45.64 50.97
CA LYS A 518 -38.06 -46.98 50.54
C LYS A 518 -37.35 -48.08 51.34
N PHE A 519 -36.03 -47.99 51.51
CA PHE A 519 -35.24 -48.92 52.34
C PHE A 519 -35.65 -48.89 53.82
N ARG A 520 -35.99 -47.72 54.37
CA ARG A 520 -36.52 -47.61 55.75
C ARG A 520 -37.89 -48.27 55.89
N LYS A 521 -38.74 -48.17 54.87
CA LYS A 521 -40.09 -48.77 54.86
C LYS A 521 -40.03 -50.30 54.72
N GLU A 522 -39.09 -50.83 53.96
CA GLU A 522 -38.84 -52.28 53.85
C GLU A 522 -38.26 -52.85 55.15
N ARG A 523 -37.35 -52.15 55.84
CA ARG A 523 -36.87 -52.56 57.18
C ARG A 523 -37.94 -52.54 58.28
N SER A 524 -38.93 -51.67 58.20
CA SER A 524 -40.03 -51.63 59.18
C SER A 524 -41.08 -52.72 59.02
N VAL A 525 -41.00 -53.55 57.96
CA VAL A 525 -41.95 -54.65 57.70
C VAL A 525 -41.37 -56.02 58.13
N GLU A 526 -40.08 -56.10 58.51
CA GLU A 526 -39.39 -57.34 58.87
C GLU A 526 -39.21 -57.61 60.39
N GLU A 527 -39.77 -56.79 61.27
CA GLU A 527 -39.87 -57.04 62.73
C GLU A 527 -41.36 -56.96 63.11
N LEU A 528 -42.12 -57.97 63.57
CA LEU A 528 -41.94 -59.14 64.45
C LEU A 528 -43.15 -60.11 64.21
N PRO A 529 -43.17 -61.40 64.63
CA PRO A 529 -43.40 -61.70 66.05
C PRO A 529 -42.79 -62.99 66.64
N THR A 530 -42.96 -63.12 67.96
CA THR A 530 -42.83 -64.27 68.88
C THR A 530 -41.48 -64.36 69.62
N LEU A 531 -41.41 -64.59 70.93
CA LEU A 531 -42.15 -65.52 71.78
C LEU A 531 -42.36 -65.04 73.24
N GLU A 532 -43.50 -65.47 73.79
CA GLU A 532 -43.91 -65.43 75.18
C GLU A 532 -42.95 -66.17 76.13
N GLY A 533 -42.95 -65.74 77.40
CA GLY A 533 -42.09 -66.27 78.45
C GLY A 533 -42.52 -67.59 79.08
N ARG A 534 -41.66 -68.08 80.00
CA ARG A 534 -41.99 -69.00 81.10
C ARG A 534 -40.83 -69.04 82.11
N GLY A 535 -41.15 -68.95 83.41
CA GLY A 535 -40.42 -69.70 84.44
C GLY A 535 -39.87 -68.96 85.68
N LEU A 536 -40.76 -68.68 86.64
CA LEU A 536 -40.67 -68.79 88.11
C LEU A 536 -39.30 -69.03 88.83
N ASN A 537 -38.95 -68.11 89.76
CA ASN A 537 -38.47 -68.17 91.18
C ASN A 537 -37.81 -69.43 91.79
N PRO A 538 -36.96 -69.32 92.85
CA PRO A 538 -36.95 -68.29 93.92
C PRO A 538 -35.71 -67.40 94.05
#